data_AF-A0A1F3T3I9-F1
#
_entry.id   AF-A0A1F3T3I9-F1
#
_cell.length_a   1.000
_cell.length_b   1.000
_cell.length_c   1.000
_cell.angle_alpha   90.00
_cell.angle_beta   90.00
_cell.angle_gamma   90.00
#
_symmetry.space_group_name_H-M   'P 1'
#
loop_
_entity.id
_entity.type
_entity.pdbx_description
1 polymer ?
#
loop_
_entity_poly.entity_id
_entity_poly.type
_entity_poly.pdbx_seq_one_letter_code
_entity_poly.pdbx_strand_id
1 'polypeptide(L)'
;MEHTPGLLESLEKLIEINQDIYKKLLQKANVNILKYDDLKKIETKNLSIHPDFLNIIIFNSDEKYLSLIEGEQAECLLYSLMENRLLNVAGSIVSQVILNIKKNDKLIIGVSPLDDFLKYIQEKQCYAFKQISSIFGPEQFLQTLKQTPKPIPSTKSQCQKIMQDWKKNFHLPYFCKMIETIKTGESLDQRIKGNPSTYNQLNSQQNLILNEASSYKRNLSVLDKSYFKNVCENIDNPEKFCSIYLSENIWDQVIRGEKPDYLMKYKCRDLLNKKTITPKDYPLCKEIMETSPETCTKAGMLQFPSLYPKPNCHEIARAYKNSHLNIDYQDCPGKVDFESVINVSRKLSHLFPSTRHSTPESCEFETYQAFAETVINEEDEDIVWPLQFCFKNLASSVEECFEFIPGHHPDHPKTEEKVLALILSKIKGASSSEVCKKVSTEIYNPLLLEYKNGCYIVIDSKKCNGINCQPIIYYKGKEITDIKYLSDISFEYFPINYLKEKHSVNNILKKNFPILINRIYDLNILKNYFKENPTGIIYGIGCVQDILPQFFKTKALHDCSPIPFIIDGYDKNQENILLSIRTSIDDLHSPRLIDWNFIFNAVSNFKELQPMDTWTLYGFRKK
;
A
#
# COMPACT_ATOMS: atom_id res chain seq x y z
N MET A 1 49.68 16.55 -37.44
CA MET A 1 48.23 16.67 -37.22
C MET A 1 48.06 17.07 -35.78
N GLU A 2 47.60 18.30 -35.52
CA GLU A 2 47.30 18.74 -34.15
C GLU A 2 46.18 17.87 -33.59
N HIS A 3 46.39 17.31 -32.40
CA HIS A 3 45.39 16.50 -31.72
C HIS A 3 44.25 17.42 -31.28
N THR A 4 43.11 17.31 -31.95
CA THR A 4 41.87 17.91 -31.48
C THR A 4 41.35 17.05 -30.32
N PRO A 5 41.25 17.57 -29.09
CA PRO A 5 40.78 16.79 -27.95
C PRO A 5 39.33 16.38 -28.15
N GLY A 6 38.98 15.19 -27.67
CA GLY A 6 37.59 14.72 -27.65
C GLY A 6 36.72 15.55 -26.71
N LEU A 7 35.39 15.41 -26.81
CA LEU A 7 34.44 16.16 -25.96
C LEU A 7 34.67 15.89 -24.45
N LEU A 8 34.93 14.63 -24.08
CA LEU A 8 35.21 14.24 -22.69
C LEU A 8 36.54 14.81 -22.17
N GLU A 9 37.60 14.71 -22.98
CA GLU A 9 38.92 15.28 -22.66
C GLU A 9 38.86 16.81 -22.52
N SER A 10 38.03 17.46 -23.34
CA SER A 10 37.76 18.90 -23.26
C SER A 10 37.04 19.26 -21.95
N LEU A 11 36.08 18.43 -21.51
CA LEU A 11 35.36 18.61 -20.24
C LEU A 11 36.26 18.39 -19.02
N GLU A 12 37.08 17.33 -19.01
CA GLU A 12 38.06 17.07 -17.94
C GLU A 12 39.04 18.23 -17.80
N LYS A 13 39.55 18.74 -18.93
CA LYS A 13 40.42 19.92 -18.95
C LYS A 13 39.72 21.17 -18.42
N LEU A 14 38.44 21.38 -18.72
CA LEU A 14 37.66 22.50 -18.17
C LEU A 14 37.47 22.37 -16.65
N ILE A 15 37.25 21.15 -16.14
CA ILE A 15 37.16 20.88 -14.69
C ILE A 15 38.50 21.22 -14.01
N GLU A 16 39.63 20.78 -14.57
CA GLU A 16 40.97 21.09 -14.02
C GLU A 16 41.25 22.60 -14.02
N ILE A 17 40.92 23.29 -15.12
CA ILE A 17 41.06 24.75 -15.22
C ILE A 17 40.21 25.43 -14.14
N ASN A 18 38.95 25.01 -13.97
CA ASN A 18 38.05 25.59 -12.99
C ASN A 18 38.55 25.38 -11.54
N GLN A 19 39.09 24.20 -11.24
CA GLN A 19 39.73 23.89 -9.95
C GLN A 19 40.94 24.79 -9.68
N ASP A 20 41.82 24.99 -10.67
CA ASP A 20 42.99 25.87 -10.52
C ASP A 20 42.60 27.34 -10.33
N ILE A 21 41.60 27.83 -11.10
CA ILE A 21 41.05 29.17 -10.92
C ILE A 21 40.49 29.33 -9.50
N TYR A 22 39.69 28.37 -9.03
CA TYR A 22 39.12 28.44 -7.68
C TYR A 22 40.21 28.47 -6.61
N LYS A 23 41.23 27.60 -6.71
CA LYS A 23 42.35 27.54 -5.77
C LYS A 23 43.13 28.85 -5.73
N LYS A 24 43.47 29.42 -6.88
CA LYS A 24 44.17 30.71 -7.00
C LYS A 24 43.34 31.86 -6.44
N LEU A 25 42.04 31.87 -6.71
CA LEU A 25 41.12 32.88 -6.22
C LEU A 25 40.99 32.82 -4.69
N LEU A 26 40.85 31.61 -4.13
CA LEU A 26 40.81 31.38 -2.68
C LEU A 26 42.12 31.82 -2.00
N GLN A 27 43.28 31.49 -2.60
CA GLN A 27 44.57 31.94 -2.08
C GLN A 27 44.69 33.47 -2.01
N LYS A 28 44.21 34.19 -3.04
CA LYS A 28 44.17 35.66 -3.03
C LYS A 28 43.20 36.19 -1.97
N ALA A 29 42.04 35.57 -1.83
CA ALA A 29 40.99 36.00 -0.91
C ALA A 29 41.33 35.74 0.57
N ASN A 30 42.04 34.64 0.86
CA ASN A 30 42.45 34.23 2.22
C ASN A 30 43.37 35.23 2.93
N VAL A 31 43.91 36.23 2.22
CA VAL A 31 44.64 37.34 2.84
C VAL A 31 43.70 38.23 3.66
N ASN A 32 42.41 38.30 3.29
CA ASN A 32 41.39 39.11 3.96
C ASN A 32 40.20 38.23 4.37
N ILE A 33 40.35 37.51 5.49
CA ILE A 33 39.27 36.72 6.07
C ILE A 33 38.33 37.65 6.85
N LEU A 34 37.08 37.73 6.43
CA LEU A 34 36.03 38.54 7.03
C LEU A 34 35.12 37.66 7.88
N LYS A 35 35.14 37.89 9.19
CA LYS A 35 34.13 37.32 10.10
C LYS A 35 32.90 38.22 10.14
N TYR A 36 31.83 37.72 10.75
CA TYR A 36 30.56 38.45 10.86
C TYR A 36 30.70 39.90 11.41
N ASP A 37 31.51 40.12 12.45
CA ASP A 37 31.71 41.46 13.01
C ASP A 37 32.47 42.41 12.08
N ASP A 38 33.27 41.88 11.16
CA ASP A 38 33.96 42.69 10.14
C ASP A 38 33.01 43.03 8.99
N LEU A 39 32.16 42.09 8.58
CA LEU A 39 31.11 42.32 7.59
C LEU A 39 30.15 43.43 8.04
N LYS A 40 29.79 43.47 9.33
CA LYS A 40 28.93 44.53 9.89
C LYS A 40 29.46 45.95 9.71
N LYS A 41 30.78 46.11 9.64
CA LYS A 41 31.43 47.42 9.47
C LYS A 41 31.40 47.90 8.01
N ILE A 42 31.01 47.04 7.07
CA ILE A 42 30.95 47.31 5.64
C ILE A 42 29.50 47.59 5.25
N GLU A 43 29.28 48.67 4.49
CA GLU A 43 27.97 48.94 3.89
C GLU A 43 27.66 47.91 2.79
N THR A 44 26.45 47.37 2.75
CA THR A 44 26.04 46.31 1.81
C THR A 44 26.30 46.64 0.35
N LYS A 45 26.10 47.90 -0.08
CA LYS A 45 26.40 48.35 -1.45
C LYS A 45 27.88 48.24 -1.86
N ASN A 46 28.78 48.16 -0.88
CA ASN A 46 30.22 48.03 -1.09
C ASN A 46 30.68 46.57 -1.05
N LEU A 47 29.74 45.62 -0.95
CA LEU A 47 29.99 44.20 -0.87
C LEU A 47 29.27 43.50 -2.03
N SER A 48 29.98 42.67 -2.78
CA SER A 48 29.39 41.83 -3.84
C SER A 48 30.11 40.49 -3.91
N ILE A 49 29.45 39.44 -4.38
CA ILE A 49 30.12 38.17 -4.63
C ILE A 49 31.08 38.34 -5.82
N HIS A 50 32.28 37.77 -5.71
CA HIS A 50 33.25 37.84 -6.80
C HIS A 50 32.72 37.14 -8.07
N PRO A 51 32.76 37.78 -9.26
CA PRO A 51 32.21 37.21 -10.49
C PRO A 51 32.77 35.83 -10.86
N ASP A 52 34.09 35.64 -10.76
CA ASP A 52 34.70 34.33 -11.02
C ASP A 52 34.21 33.25 -10.04
N PHE A 53 33.91 33.63 -8.80
CA PHE A 53 33.35 32.70 -7.82
C PHE A 53 31.91 32.30 -8.17
N LEU A 54 31.10 33.24 -8.65
CA LEU A 54 29.78 32.92 -9.20
C LEU A 54 29.88 31.98 -10.41
N ASN A 55 30.80 32.24 -11.33
CA ASN A 55 31.03 31.38 -12.49
C ASN A 55 31.46 29.97 -12.09
N ILE A 56 32.31 29.84 -11.06
CA ILE A 56 32.68 28.55 -10.48
C ILE A 56 31.45 27.85 -9.91
N ILE A 57 30.57 28.56 -9.20
CA ILE A 57 29.34 27.96 -8.66
C ILE A 57 28.43 27.47 -9.79
N ILE A 58 28.19 28.29 -10.80
CA ILE A 58 27.36 27.95 -11.96
C ILE A 58 27.92 26.73 -12.69
N PHE A 59 29.24 26.66 -12.88
CA PHE A 59 29.88 25.54 -13.58
C PHE A 59 29.80 24.21 -12.81
N ASN A 60 29.86 24.23 -11.48
CA ASN A 60 29.94 23.00 -10.67
C ASN A 60 28.60 22.56 -10.06
N SER A 61 27.55 23.38 -10.15
CA SER A 61 26.24 23.09 -9.56
C SER A 61 25.30 22.41 -10.56
N ASP A 62 24.35 21.64 -10.04
CA ASP A 62 23.31 20.98 -10.85
C ASP A 62 22.35 22.04 -11.44
N GLU A 63 22.11 21.97 -12.75
CA GLU A 63 21.26 22.92 -13.50
C GLU A 63 19.87 23.05 -12.88
N LYS A 64 19.33 21.95 -12.33
CA LYS A 64 18.00 21.94 -11.71
C LYS A 64 17.88 22.94 -10.56
N TYR A 65 18.95 23.16 -9.79
CA TYR A 65 18.95 24.14 -8.70
C TYR A 65 19.27 25.54 -9.18
N LEU A 66 20.12 25.68 -10.21
CA LEU A 66 20.37 26.97 -10.85
C LEU A 66 19.10 27.56 -11.47
N SER A 67 18.20 26.71 -11.97
CA SER A 67 16.89 27.10 -12.50
C SER A 67 15.93 27.73 -11.48
N LEU A 68 16.27 27.70 -10.18
CA LEU A 68 15.52 28.41 -9.13
C LEU A 68 15.96 29.87 -8.97
N ILE A 69 17.11 30.26 -9.53
CA ILE A 69 17.70 31.59 -9.36
C ILE A 69 17.10 32.53 -10.42
N GLU A 70 15.83 32.88 -10.25
CA GLU A 70 15.07 33.71 -11.20
C GLU A 70 14.28 34.82 -10.51
N GLY A 71 14.01 35.91 -11.24
CA GLY A 71 13.15 37.00 -10.81
C GLY A 71 13.77 37.95 -9.77
N GLU A 72 12.92 38.74 -9.12
CA GLU A 72 13.33 39.83 -8.21
C GLU A 72 14.02 39.35 -6.93
N GLN A 73 13.89 38.06 -6.58
CA GLN A 73 14.50 37.48 -5.38
C GLN A 73 15.66 36.51 -5.67
N ALA A 74 16.20 36.55 -6.89
CA ALA A 74 17.27 35.66 -7.35
C ALA A 74 18.48 35.65 -6.39
N GLU A 75 18.92 36.81 -5.89
CA GLU A 75 20.05 36.90 -4.95
C GLU A 75 19.77 36.12 -3.64
N CYS A 76 18.60 36.32 -3.04
CA CYS A 76 18.28 35.64 -1.80
C CYS A 76 18.03 34.13 -1.99
N LEU A 77 17.50 33.73 -3.14
CA LEU A 77 17.39 32.31 -3.51
C LEU A 77 18.77 31.67 -3.69
N LEU A 78 19.71 32.35 -4.35
CA LEU A 78 21.10 31.91 -4.44
C LEU A 78 21.68 31.64 -3.04
N TYR A 79 21.51 32.57 -2.10
CA TYR A 79 21.98 32.39 -0.72
C TYR A 79 21.29 31.22 -0.01
N SER A 80 19.98 31.04 -0.21
CA SER A 80 19.24 29.92 0.36
C SER A 80 19.72 28.57 -0.18
N LEU A 81 20.07 28.49 -1.47
CA LEU A 81 20.62 27.28 -2.07
C LEU A 81 22.04 26.97 -1.52
N MET A 82 22.86 28.00 -1.27
CA MET A 82 24.15 27.85 -0.59
C MET A 82 23.96 27.34 0.85
N GLU A 83 23.09 27.98 1.64
CA GLU A 83 22.74 27.56 3.01
C GLU A 83 22.30 26.10 3.08
N ASN A 84 21.56 25.66 2.05
CA ASN A 84 21.01 24.32 1.96
C ASN A 84 21.94 23.28 1.31
N ARG A 85 23.19 23.63 0.99
CA ARG A 85 24.19 22.75 0.38
C ARG A 85 23.75 22.18 -0.97
N LEU A 86 22.99 22.96 -1.73
CA LEU A 86 22.50 22.60 -3.07
C LEU A 86 23.38 23.16 -4.19
N LEU A 87 24.33 24.03 -3.85
CA LEU A 87 25.31 24.59 -4.77
C LEU A 87 26.72 24.13 -4.42
N ASN A 88 27.51 23.89 -5.46
CA ASN A 88 28.85 23.36 -5.38
C ASN A 88 29.87 24.35 -5.93
N VAL A 89 31.08 24.24 -5.42
CA VAL A 89 32.31 24.78 -6.00
C VAL A 89 33.15 23.62 -6.50
N ALA A 90 34.33 23.90 -7.03
CA ALA A 90 35.21 22.88 -7.58
C ALA A 90 35.59 21.82 -6.53
N GLY A 91 34.95 20.64 -6.62
CA GLY A 91 35.20 19.47 -5.77
C GLY A 91 34.53 19.46 -4.39
N SER A 92 33.71 20.46 -4.04
CA SER A 92 33.00 20.47 -2.74
C SER A 92 31.73 21.31 -2.75
N ILE A 93 30.91 21.21 -1.70
CA ILE A 93 29.85 22.19 -1.44
C ILE A 93 30.46 23.56 -1.10
N VAL A 94 29.67 24.62 -1.28
CA VAL A 94 30.05 25.97 -0.83
C VAL A 94 30.15 25.99 0.70
N SER A 95 31.33 26.33 1.23
CA SER A 95 31.57 26.51 2.68
C SER A 95 32.10 27.91 3.05
N GLN A 96 32.54 28.66 2.04
CA GLN A 96 33.06 30.01 2.15
C GLN A 96 32.64 30.80 0.91
N VAL A 97 32.45 32.11 1.06
CA VAL A 97 32.05 33.02 -0.01
C VAL A 97 33.17 34.00 -0.31
N ILE A 98 33.57 34.10 -1.57
CA ILE A 98 34.59 35.04 -2.04
C ILE A 98 33.91 36.34 -2.46
N LEU A 99 34.38 37.45 -1.89
CA LEU A 99 33.73 38.75 -1.94
C LEU A 99 34.64 39.81 -2.56
N ASN A 100 34.03 40.70 -3.33
CA ASN A 100 34.59 41.97 -3.75
C ASN A 100 34.13 43.07 -2.79
N ILE A 101 35.11 43.78 -2.23
CA ILE A 101 34.91 44.82 -1.22
C ILE A 101 35.40 46.15 -1.82
N LYS A 102 34.51 47.13 -1.94
CA LYS A 102 34.86 48.48 -2.39
C LYS A 102 35.35 49.31 -1.20
N LYS A 103 36.64 49.67 -1.18
CA LYS A 103 37.25 50.53 -0.14
C LYS A 103 38.05 51.64 -0.80
N ASN A 104 37.69 52.90 -0.54
CA ASN A 104 38.36 54.10 -1.10
C ASN A 104 38.55 54.00 -2.63
N ASP A 105 37.49 53.62 -3.35
CA ASP A 105 37.46 53.36 -4.81
C ASP A 105 38.41 52.28 -5.35
N LYS A 106 39.01 51.46 -4.46
CA LYS A 106 39.72 50.24 -4.84
C LYS A 106 38.88 49.01 -4.51
N LEU A 107 38.90 48.04 -5.42
CA LEU A 107 38.31 46.72 -5.20
C LEU A 107 39.35 45.82 -4.52
N ILE A 108 38.97 45.27 -3.37
CA ILE A 108 39.77 44.31 -2.60
C ILE A 108 39.02 42.99 -2.58
N ILE A 109 39.75 41.89 -2.74
CA ILE A 109 39.19 40.53 -2.65
C ILE A 109 39.32 40.05 -1.20
N GLY A 110 38.23 39.50 -0.66
CA GLY A 110 38.22 38.84 0.64
C GLY A 110 37.39 37.56 0.63
N VAL A 111 37.43 36.83 1.72
CA VAL A 111 36.67 35.59 1.91
C VAL A 111 35.95 35.62 3.25
N SER A 112 34.76 35.05 3.31
CA SER A 112 34.01 34.89 4.56
C SER A 112 33.51 33.46 4.70
N PRO A 113 33.52 32.87 5.92
CA PRO A 113 32.78 31.64 6.17
C PRO A 113 31.31 31.79 5.76
N LEU A 114 30.72 30.75 5.17
CA LEU A 114 29.35 30.83 4.66
C LEU A 114 28.36 31.24 5.76
N ASP A 115 28.46 30.68 6.96
CA ASP A 115 27.56 31.00 8.08
C ASP A 115 27.65 32.47 8.51
N ASP A 116 28.86 33.04 8.56
CA ASP A 116 29.09 34.44 8.91
C ASP A 116 28.51 35.39 7.84
N PHE A 117 28.73 35.04 6.57
CA PHE A 117 28.20 35.78 5.43
C PHE A 117 26.66 35.73 5.37
N LEU A 118 26.07 34.54 5.48
CA LEU A 118 24.63 34.35 5.47
C LEU A 118 23.97 35.10 6.62
N LYS A 119 24.54 35.04 7.83
CA LYS A 119 24.03 35.79 8.98
C LYS A 119 24.03 37.30 8.73
N TYR A 120 25.06 37.84 8.10
CA TYR A 120 25.11 39.26 7.72
C TYR A 120 24.05 39.61 6.67
N ILE A 121 23.95 38.83 5.58
CA ILE A 121 23.04 39.09 4.47
C ILE A 121 21.57 38.94 4.88
N GLN A 122 21.24 37.91 5.67
CA GLN A 122 19.91 37.71 6.23
C GLN A 122 19.46 38.88 7.11
N GLU A 123 20.39 39.58 7.78
CA GLU A 123 20.06 40.75 8.59
C GLU A 123 19.92 42.05 7.79
N LYS A 124 20.61 42.16 6.65
CA LYS A 124 20.75 43.42 5.91
C LYS A 124 19.99 43.48 4.58
N GLN A 125 19.74 42.35 3.93
CA GLN A 125 19.11 42.27 2.61
C GLN A 125 17.97 41.25 2.59
N CYS A 126 18.21 40.02 3.06
CA CYS A 126 17.29 38.90 2.92
C CYS A 126 16.56 38.54 4.22
N TYR A 127 15.87 39.51 4.84
CA TYR A 127 15.25 39.34 6.16
C TYR A 127 14.21 38.20 6.22
N ALA A 128 13.39 38.06 5.17
CA ALA A 128 12.38 37.00 5.08
C ALA A 128 13.00 35.59 5.17
N PHE A 129 14.23 35.41 4.67
CA PHE A 129 14.92 34.12 4.67
C PHE A 129 15.36 33.68 6.07
N LYS A 130 15.64 34.64 6.97
CA LYS A 130 15.94 34.33 8.37
C LYS A 130 14.78 33.62 9.06
N GLN A 131 13.55 34.06 8.77
CA GLN A 131 12.35 33.44 9.32
C GLN A 131 12.15 32.03 8.75
N ILE A 132 12.39 31.85 7.45
CA ILE A 132 12.27 30.53 6.81
C ILE A 132 13.32 29.55 7.34
N SER A 133 14.57 29.97 7.48
CA SER A 133 15.63 29.11 8.05
C SER A 133 15.26 28.62 9.45
N SER A 134 14.66 29.49 10.27
CA SER A 134 14.24 29.13 11.63
C SER A 134 13.16 28.03 11.69
N ILE A 135 12.18 28.04 10.78
CA ILE A 135 11.11 27.03 10.73
C ILE A 135 11.56 25.68 10.14
N PHE A 136 12.74 25.65 9.51
CA PHE A 136 13.43 24.43 9.07
C PHE A 136 14.55 23.99 10.02
N GLY A 137 14.66 24.62 11.20
CA GLY A 137 15.54 24.17 12.26
C GLY A 137 15.17 22.78 12.83
N PRO A 138 16.06 22.15 13.62
CA PRO A 138 15.89 20.78 14.11
C PRO A 138 14.58 20.50 14.85
N GLU A 139 14.01 21.51 15.52
CA GLU A 139 12.80 21.37 16.32
C GLU A 139 11.50 21.54 15.51
N GLN A 140 11.52 22.36 14.45
CA GLN A 140 10.29 22.81 13.77
C GLN A 140 10.08 22.20 12.38
N PHE A 141 11.12 21.65 11.75
CA PHE A 141 11.03 21.19 10.36
C PHE A 141 9.94 20.13 10.14
N LEU A 142 9.65 19.27 11.12
CA LEU A 142 8.59 18.26 11.02
C LEU A 142 7.19 18.89 11.03
N GLN A 143 7.00 19.97 11.78
CA GLN A 143 5.75 20.71 11.77
C GLN A 143 5.56 21.39 10.42
N THR A 144 6.60 22.05 9.92
CA THR A 144 6.62 22.69 8.60
C THR A 144 6.33 21.67 7.49
N LEU A 145 6.96 20.49 7.53
CA LEU A 145 6.73 19.39 6.60
C LEU A 145 5.27 18.92 6.60
N LYS A 146 4.67 18.73 7.78
CA LYS A 146 3.28 18.29 7.94
C LYS A 146 2.28 19.33 7.44
N GLN A 147 2.56 20.61 7.65
CA GLN A 147 1.71 21.72 7.22
C GLN A 147 1.85 22.05 5.73
N THR A 148 2.96 21.64 5.11
CA THR A 148 3.21 21.94 3.70
C THR A 148 2.35 21.05 2.80
N PRO A 149 1.46 21.64 1.96
CA PRO A 149 0.61 20.87 1.07
C PRO A 149 1.43 20.17 0.00
N LYS A 150 1.04 18.92 -0.30
CA LYS A 150 1.66 18.07 -1.32
C LYS A 150 0.62 17.74 -2.41
N PRO A 151 0.20 18.74 -3.21
CA PRO A 151 -0.84 18.55 -4.20
C PRO A 151 -0.42 17.52 -5.26
N ILE A 152 -1.25 16.51 -5.49
CA ILE A 152 -1.06 15.54 -6.57
C ILE A 152 -1.83 16.05 -7.79
N PRO A 153 -1.18 16.27 -8.94
CA PRO A 153 -1.86 16.78 -10.13
C PRO A 153 -2.76 15.73 -10.77
N SER A 154 -3.96 16.13 -11.17
CA SER A 154 -4.88 15.31 -11.97
C SER A 154 -4.87 15.67 -13.46
N THR A 155 -4.27 16.81 -13.83
CA THR A 155 -4.19 17.29 -15.22
C THR A 155 -2.82 17.90 -15.52
N LYS A 156 -2.45 17.95 -16.81
CA LYS A 156 -1.19 18.61 -17.25
C LYS A 156 -1.12 20.08 -16.81
N SER A 157 -2.23 20.81 -16.92
CA SER A 157 -2.32 22.22 -16.51
C SER A 157 -2.13 22.40 -14.99
N GLN A 158 -2.82 21.59 -14.18
CA GLN A 158 -2.65 21.61 -12.73
C GLN A 158 -1.21 21.26 -12.33
N CYS A 159 -0.61 20.29 -13.03
CA CYS A 159 0.77 19.88 -12.80
C CYS A 159 1.78 20.99 -13.07
N GLN A 160 1.65 21.67 -14.22
CA GLN A 160 2.50 22.81 -14.55
C GLN A 160 2.38 23.93 -13.52
N LYS A 161 1.15 24.21 -13.06
CA LYS A 161 0.90 25.18 -12.00
C LYS A 161 1.59 24.80 -10.69
N ILE A 162 1.46 23.54 -10.25
CA ILE A 162 2.12 23.04 -9.03
C ILE A 162 3.64 23.22 -9.12
N MET A 163 4.24 22.93 -10.28
CA MET A 163 5.68 23.13 -10.45
C MET A 163 6.09 24.60 -10.42
N GLN A 164 5.30 25.49 -11.04
CA GLN A 164 5.54 26.93 -10.96
C GLN A 164 5.40 27.46 -9.53
N ASP A 165 4.42 26.96 -8.78
CA ASP A 165 4.21 27.32 -7.38
C ASP A 165 5.40 26.84 -6.52
N TRP A 166 5.92 25.63 -6.78
CA TRP A 166 7.13 25.13 -6.12
C TRP A 166 8.37 25.95 -6.44
N LYS A 167 8.61 26.32 -7.70
CA LYS A 167 9.75 27.16 -8.08
C LYS A 167 9.75 28.52 -7.35
N LYS A 168 8.56 29.07 -7.10
CA LYS A 168 8.37 30.32 -6.35
C LYS A 168 8.39 30.14 -4.83
N ASN A 169 8.38 28.90 -4.35
CA ASN A 169 8.29 28.61 -2.92
C ASN A 169 9.67 28.58 -2.27
N PHE A 170 9.93 29.53 -1.37
CA PHE A 170 11.19 29.64 -0.62
C PHE A 170 11.48 28.48 0.33
N HIS A 171 10.51 27.59 0.58
CA HIS A 171 10.73 26.37 1.34
C HIS A 171 11.39 25.26 0.51
N LEU A 172 11.31 25.34 -0.83
CA LEU A 172 11.79 24.28 -1.71
C LEU A 172 13.28 23.92 -1.51
N PRO A 173 14.23 24.88 -1.38
CA PRO A 173 15.63 24.57 -1.07
C PRO A 173 15.80 23.69 0.18
N TYR A 174 15.00 23.91 1.21
CA TYR A 174 15.07 23.14 2.45
C TYR A 174 14.55 21.71 2.28
N PHE A 175 13.47 21.52 1.53
CA PHE A 175 13.00 20.17 1.20
C PHE A 175 14.01 19.42 0.32
N CYS A 176 14.61 20.09 -0.66
CA CYS A 176 15.62 19.48 -1.51
C CYS A 176 16.91 19.15 -0.75
N LYS A 177 17.31 19.96 0.24
CA LYS A 177 18.38 19.60 1.18
C LYS A 177 18.11 18.25 1.84
N MET A 178 16.89 17.99 2.30
CA MET A 178 16.55 16.72 2.94
C MET A 178 16.77 15.55 1.99
N ILE A 179 16.28 15.66 0.75
CA ILE A 179 16.41 14.62 -0.27
C ILE A 179 17.87 14.37 -0.66
N GLU A 180 18.64 15.42 -0.96
CA GLU A 180 20.06 15.27 -1.34
C GLU A 180 20.92 14.78 -0.17
N THR A 181 20.57 15.16 1.07
CA THR A 181 21.23 14.64 2.28
C THR A 181 20.96 13.15 2.46
N ILE A 182 19.71 12.69 2.24
CA ILE A 182 19.38 11.25 2.26
C ILE A 182 20.19 10.49 1.20
N LYS A 183 20.20 10.99 -0.05
CA LYS A 183 20.91 10.36 -1.18
C LYS A 183 22.41 10.26 -0.92
N THR A 184 23.02 11.34 -0.46
CA THR A 184 24.45 11.38 -0.11
C THR A 184 24.76 10.45 1.07
N GLY A 185 23.91 10.46 2.10
CA GLY A 185 24.03 9.56 3.25
C GLY A 185 23.89 8.08 2.88
N GLU A 186 23.05 7.73 1.90
CA GLU A 186 22.94 6.37 1.37
C GLU A 186 24.21 5.91 0.66
N SER A 187 24.80 6.77 -0.18
CA SER A 187 26.07 6.48 -0.83
C SER A 187 27.20 6.26 0.18
N LEU A 188 27.26 7.08 1.23
CA LEU A 188 28.22 6.92 2.33
C LEU A 188 27.98 5.62 3.12
N ASP A 189 26.73 5.33 3.49
CA ASP A 189 26.36 4.10 4.21
C ASP A 189 26.70 2.83 3.40
N GLN A 190 26.51 2.86 2.08
CA GLN A 190 26.94 1.77 1.19
C GLN A 190 28.46 1.59 1.16
N ARG A 191 29.24 2.69 1.10
CA ARG A 191 30.71 2.64 1.17
C ARG A 191 31.19 2.07 2.51
N ILE A 192 30.57 2.47 3.61
CA ILE A 192 30.89 1.98 4.96
C ILE A 192 30.57 0.48 5.07
N LYS A 193 29.44 0.02 4.53
CA LYS A 193 29.09 -1.41 4.50
C LYS A 193 30.05 -2.23 3.64
N GLY A 194 30.50 -1.68 2.51
CA GLY A 194 31.50 -2.31 1.65
C GLY A 194 32.91 -2.33 2.27
N ASN A 195 33.25 -1.32 3.07
CA ASN A 195 34.50 -1.26 3.81
C ASN A 195 34.32 -0.56 5.17
N PRO A 196 34.15 -1.32 6.27
CA PRO A 196 33.91 -0.78 7.60
C PRO A 196 35.00 0.17 8.12
N SER A 197 36.25 0.05 7.65
CA SER A 197 37.33 0.97 8.06
C SER A 197 37.10 2.41 7.60
N THR A 198 36.25 2.61 6.58
CA THR A 198 35.86 3.93 6.06
C THR A 198 35.18 4.78 7.14
N TYR A 199 34.47 4.16 8.08
CA TYR A 199 33.77 4.87 9.15
C TYR A 199 34.72 5.72 10.01
N ASN A 200 35.89 5.18 10.34
CA ASN A 200 36.90 5.87 11.14
C ASN A 200 37.66 6.95 10.34
N GLN A 201 37.48 6.99 9.02
CA GLN A 201 38.11 7.96 8.12
C GLN A 201 37.17 9.09 7.71
N LEU A 202 35.93 9.08 8.19
CA LEU A 202 34.96 10.13 7.88
C LEU A 202 35.38 11.45 8.52
N ASN A 203 35.36 12.51 7.73
CA ASN A 203 35.52 13.85 8.26
C ASN A 203 34.25 14.32 9.00
N SER A 204 34.36 15.44 9.74
CA SER A 204 33.25 16.00 10.52
C SER A 204 31.99 16.26 9.69
N GLN A 205 32.16 16.71 8.44
CA GLN A 205 31.06 17.01 7.53
C GLN A 205 30.33 15.74 7.07
N GLN A 206 31.06 14.67 6.75
CA GLN A 206 30.47 13.38 6.38
C GLN A 206 29.70 12.74 7.54
N ASN A 207 30.23 12.84 8.76
CA ASN A 207 29.52 12.41 9.97
C ASN A 207 28.21 13.18 10.17
N LEU A 208 28.22 14.49 9.94
CA LEU A 208 27.03 15.33 10.02
C LEU A 208 25.97 14.90 8.99
N ILE A 209 26.38 14.68 7.73
CA ILE A 209 25.48 14.21 6.66
C ILE A 209 24.84 12.86 7.00
N LEU A 210 25.61 11.89 7.52
CA LEU A 210 25.08 10.58 7.91
C LEU A 210 24.05 10.67 9.03
N ASN A 211 24.30 11.51 10.03
CA ASN A 211 23.39 11.72 11.16
C ASN A 211 22.09 12.39 10.70
N GLU A 212 22.18 13.46 9.89
CA GLU A 212 21.02 14.13 9.32
C GLU A 212 20.22 13.19 8.40
N ALA A 213 20.88 12.45 7.51
CA ALA A 213 20.25 11.48 6.63
C ALA A 213 19.47 10.42 7.42
N SER A 214 20.06 9.91 8.51
CA SER A 214 19.41 8.93 9.39
C SER A 214 18.20 9.53 10.13
N SER A 215 18.30 10.79 10.56
CA SER A 215 17.18 11.53 11.16
C SER A 215 16.03 11.69 10.15
N TYR A 216 16.33 12.19 8.96
CA TYR A 216 15.35 12.36 7.88
C TYR A 216 14.70 11.04 7.47
N LYS A 217 15.47 9.95 7.34
CA LYS A 217 14.93 8.64 7.01
C LYS A 217 13.92 8.13 8.04
N ARG A 218 14.15 8.38 9.34
CA ARG A 218 13.23 7.97 10.41
C ARG A 218 11.97 8.82 10.46
N ASN A 219 12.09 10.11 10.18
CA ASN A 219 10.99 11.05 10.41
C ASN A 219 10.14 11.38 9.18
N LEU A 220 10.68 11.23 7.96
CA LEU A 220 9.92 11.44 6.72
C LEU A 220 9.12 10.19 6.36
N SER A 221 7.84 10.38 6.05
CA SER A 221 7.01 9.32 5.48
C SER A 221 7.52 8.90 4.09
N VAL A 222 7.10 7.72 3.62
CA VAL A 222 7.40 7.27 2.25
C VAL A 222 6.85 8.27 1.22
N LEU A 223 5.63 8.76 1.45
CA LEU A 223 5.00 9.78 0.61
C LEU A 223 5.82 11.07 0.55
N ASP A 224 6.28 11.59 1.69
CA ASP A 224 7.10 12.80 1.72
C ASP A 224 8.39 12.63 0.93
N LYS A 225 9.10 11.52 1.15
CA LYS A 225 10.35 11.21 0.43
C LYS A 225 10.10 11.15 -1.07
N SER A 226 9.08 10.39 -1.48
CA SER A 226 8.75 10.19 -2.88
C SER A 226 8.36 11.50 -3.56
N TYR A 227 7.46 12.26 -2.94
CA TYR A 227 6.95 13.51 -3.48
C TYR A 227 8.06 14.54 -3.64
N PHE A 228 8.81 14.84 -2.57
CA PHE A 228 9.87 15.84 -2.64
C PHE A 228 11.06 15.37 -3.48
N LYS A 229 11.34 14.07 -3.54
CA LYS A 229 12.31 13.54 -4.50
C LYS A 229 11.89 13.87 -5.92
N ASN A 230 10.65 13.59 -6.29
CA ASN A 230 10.15 13.89 -7.62
C ASN A 230 10.18 15.40 -7.92
N VAL A 231 9.75 16.25 -6.97
CA VAL A 231 9.84 17.71 -7.13
C VAL A 231 11.30 18.14 -7.36
N CYS A 232 12.22 17.69 -6.50
CA CYS A 232 13.61 18.15 -6.51
C CYS A 232 14.46 17.60 -7.66
N GLU A 233 14.16 16.40 -8.15
CA GLU A 233 14.85 15.79 -9.30
C GLU A 233 14.36 16.33 -10.65
N ASN A 234 13.18 16.96 -10.69
CA ASN A 234 12.55 17.42 -11.93
C ASN A 234 12.15 18.90 -11.89
N ILE A 235 12.84 19.73 -11.10
CA ILE A 235 12.58 21.19 -10.99
C ILE A 235 12.65 21.87 -12.35
N ASP A 236 13.67 21.56 -13.13
CA ASP A 236 13.95 22.07 -14.47
C ASP A 236 13.10 21.40 -15.56
N ASN A 237 12.50 20.24 -15.28
CA ASN A 237 11.72 19.48 -16.24
C ASN A 237 10.29 19.16 -15.72
N PRO A 238 9.35 20.13 -15.84
CA PRO A 238 7.97 19.92 -15.44
C PRO A 238 7.32 18.72 -16.13
N GLU A 239 7.68 18.40 -17.38
CA GLU A 239 7.10 17.26 -18.08
C GLU A 239 7.47 15.92 -17.42
N LYS A 240 8.72 15.75 -16.98
CA LYS A 240 9.14 14.58 -16.20
C LYS A 240 8.44 14.51 -14.86
N PHE A 241 8.36 15.63 -14.13
CA PHE A 241 7.59 15.69 -12.88
C PHE A 241 6.14 15.24 -13.10
N CYS A 242 5.50 15.75 -14.16
CA CYS A 242 4.12 15.43 -14.51
C CYS A 242 3.95 13.99 -14.97
N SER A 243 4.90 13.44 -15.73
CA SER A 243 4.81 12.09 -16.27
C SER A 243 4.63 11.04 -15.17
N ILE A 244 5.22 11.27 -14.00
CA ILE A 244 5.14 10.36 -12.86
C ILE A 244 3.71 10.28 -12.28
N TYR A 245 3.00 11.41 -12.21
CA TYR A 245 1.64 11.44 -11.64
C TYR A 245 0.54 11.24 -12.68
N LEU A 246 0.79 11.67 -13.92
CA LEU A 246 -0.18 11.60 -15.02
C LEU A 246 -0.10 10.28 -15.79
N SER A 247 0.97 9.49 -15.64
CA SER A 247 0.96 8.08 -16.06
C SER A 247 0.23 7.27 -14.98
N GLU A 248 -1.04 6.99 -15.22
CA GLU A 248 -1.97 6.43 -14.22
C GLU A 248 -1.79 4.92 -14.04
N ASN A 249 -0.56 4.44 -13.78
CA ASN A 249 -0.38 3.08 -13.30
C ASN A 249 -0.52 3.02 -11.78
N ILE A 250 -1.48 2.23 -11.29
CA ILE A 250 -1.66 2.01 -9.86
C ILE A 250 -0.40 1.43 -9.18
N TRP A 251 0.40 0.63 -9.90
CA TRP A 251 1.65 0.07 -9.37
C TRP A 251 2.65 1.15 -8.97
N ASP A 252 2.74 2.20 -9.78
CA ASP A 252 3.58 3.34 -9.46
C ASP A 252 3.06 4.15 -8.28
N GLN A 253 1.74 4.32 -8.18
CA GLN A 253 1.12 4.98 -7.03
C GLN A 253 1.42 4.22 -5.73
N VAL A 254 1.42 2.89 -5.78
CA VAL A 254 1.81 2.03 -4.64
C VAL A 254 3.29 2.21 -4.30
N ILE A 255 4.19 2.14 -5.30
CA ILE A 255 5.64 2.32 -5.08
C ILE A 255 5.96 3.69 -4.46
N ARG A 256 5.23 4.73 -4.87
CA ARG A 256 5.39 6.10 -4.35
C ARG A 256 4.73 6.32 -2.98
N GLY A 257 3.90 5.40 -2.51
CA GLY A 257 3.15 5.52 -1.25
C GLY A 257 1.90 6.40 -1.35
N GLU A 258 1.40 6.68 -2.55
CA GLU A 258 0.13 7.39 -2.78
C GLU A 258 -1.08 6.47 -2.54
N LYS A 259 -0.89 5.16 -2.73
CA LYS A 259 -1.90 4.13 -2.52
C LYS A 259 -1.36 3.05 -1.55
N PRO A 260 -2.24 2.35 -0.83
CA PRO A 260 -1.83 1.32 0.12
C PRO A 260 -1.03 0.20 -0.54
N ASP A 261 -0.03 -0.31 0.17
CA ASP A 261 0.90 -1.30 -0.35
C ASP A 261 0.26 -2.68 -0.58
N TYR A 262 -0.79 -3.00 0.18
CA TYR A 262 -1.57 -4.24 0.02
C TYR A 262 -2.15 -4.45 -1.38
N LEU A 263 -2.33 -3.39 -2.18
CA LEU A 263 -2.77 -3.51 -3.58
C LEU A 263 -1.75 -4.26 -4.45
N MET A 264 -0.47 -4.26 -4.05
CA MET A 264 0.61 -4.93 -4.79
C MET A 264 1.27 -6.06 -3.97
N LYS A 265 1.37 -5.91 -2.65
CA LYS A 265 2.05 -6.83 -1.71
C LYS A 265 1.74 -8.30 -1.93
N TYR A 266 0.46 -8.69 -1.93
CA TYR A 266 0.06 -10.09 -2.02
C TYR A 266 0.39 -10.69 -3.39
N LYS A 267 0.17 -9.91 -4.47
CA LYS A 267 0.58 -10.33 -5.81
C LYS A 267 2.08 -10.46 -5.93
N CYS A 268 2.85 -9.53 -5.37
CA CYS A 268 4.31 -9.61 -5.41
C CYS A 268 4.85 -10.82 -4.66
N ARG A 269 4.24 -11.17 -3.52
CA ARG A 269 4.57 -12.42 -2.80
C ARG A 269 4.38 -13.63 -3.71
N ASP A 270 3.27 -13.69 -4.44
CA ASP A 270 2.93 -14.82 -5.29
C ASP A 270 3.79 -14.86 -6.56
N LEU A 271 4.07 -13.71 -7.19
CA LEU A 271 4.90 -13.59 -8.40
C LEU A 271 6.38 -13.85 -8.13
N LEU A 272 6.91 -13.35 -7.01
CA LEU A 272 8.32 -13.52 -6.63
C LEU A 272 8.56 -14.78 -5.79
N ASN A 273 7.50 -15.52 -5.45
CA ASN A 273 7.53 -16.68 -4.56
C ASN A 273 8.23 -16.39 -3.21
N LYS A 274 7.93 -15.22 -2.62
CA LYS A 274 8.56 -14.73 -1.38
C LYS A 274 7.55 -14.55 -0.26
N LYS A 275 7.67 -15.28 0.85
CA LYS A 275 6.77 -15.15 2.03
C LYS A 275 6.61 -13.71 2.51
N THR A 276 7.68 -12.92 2.50
CA THR A 276 7.70 -11.52 2.91
C THR A 276 8.19 -10.62 1.79
N ILE A 277 7.52 -9.48 1.61
CA ILE A 277 7.81 -8.47 0.59
C ILE A 277 8.35 -7.22 1.29
N THR A 278 9.42 -6.65 0.73
CA THR A 278 10.03 -5.40 1.18
C THR A 278 9.81 -4.30 0.14
N PRO A 279 9.96 -3.01 0.50
CA PRO A 279 9.82 -1.91 -0.47
C PRO A 279 10.75 -2.00 -1.69
N LYS A 280 11.85 -2.75 -1.61
CA LYS A 280 12.79 -2.96 -2.72
C LYS A 280 12.29 -3.98 -3.75
N ASP A 281 11.33 -4.82 -3.39
CA ASP A 281 10.78 -5.85 -4.28
C ASP A 281 9.72 -5.28 -5.22
N TYR A 282 9.10 -4.16 -4.84
CA TYR A 282 8.01 -3.54 -5.59
C TYR A 282 8.40 -3.11 -7.02
N PRO A 283 9.56 -2.48 -7.28
CA PRO A 283 9.98 -2.15 -8.65
C PRO A 283 10.15 -3.38 -9.56
N LEU A 284 10.77 -4.46 -9.04
CA LEU A 284 10.93 -5.72 -9.79
C LEU A 284 9.56 -6.36 -10.09
N CYS A 285 8.68 -6.34 -9.11
CA CYS A 285 7.33 -6.87 -9.26
C CYS A 285 6.53 -6.07 -10.30
N LYS A 286 6.61 -4.74 -10.28
CA LYS A 286 6.02 -3.86 -11.30
C LYS A 286 6.53 -4.22 -12.69
N GLU A 287 7.85 -4.37 -12.85
CA GLU A 287 8.45 -4.73 -14.14
C GLU A 287 7.87 -6.04 -14.70
N ILE A 288 7.73 -7.08 -13.87
CA ILE A 288 7.11 -8.35 -14.26
C ILE A 288 5.63 -8.13 -14.65
N MET A 289 4.88 -7.37 -13.84
CA MET A 289 3.46 -7.10 -14.10
C MET A 289 3.22 -6.30 -15.39
N GLU A 290 4.15 -5.42 -15.77
CA GLU A 290 4.05 -4.62 -17.00
C GLU A 290 4.54 -5.36 -18.24
N THR A 291 5.66 -6.10 -18.12
CA THR A 291 6.26 -6.81 -19.26
C THR A 291 5.57 -8.14 -19.57
N SER A 292 5.02 -8.82 -18.55
CA SER A 292 4.36 -10.11 -18.67
C SER A 292 3.01 -10.13 -17.92
N PRO A 293 1.99 -9.37 -18.39
CA PRO A 293 0.73 -9.18 -17.67
C PRO A 293 -0.04 -10.47 -17.40
N GLU A 294 0.12 -11.48 -18.25
CA GLU A 294 -0.56 -12.76 -18.12
C GLU A 294 -0.10 -13.58 -16.90
N THR A 295 1.03 -13.22 -16.29
CA THR A 295 1.51 -13.90 -15.08
C THR A 295 0.52 -13.77 -13.91
N CYS A 296 -0.21 -12.64 -13.84
CA CYS A 296 -1.23 -12.44 -12.81
C CYS A 296 -2.42 -13.43 -12.92
N THR A 297 -2.67 -14.02 -14.09
CA THR A 297 -3.79 -14.95 -14.30
C THR A 297 -3.65 -16.26 -13.52
N LYS A 298 -2.40 -16.65 -13.21
CA LYS A 298 -2.04 -17.92 -12.55
C LYS A 298 -1.42 -17.73 -11.15
N ALA A 299 -0.97 -16.53 -10.82
CA ALA A 299 -0.30 -16.25 -9.55
C ALA A 299 -1.17 -16.63 -8.33
N GLY A 300 -0.57 -17.33 -7.37
CA GLY A 300 -1.19 -17.69 -6.08
C GLY A 300 -2.26 -18.81 -6.14
N MET A 301 -2.62 -19.32 -7.32
CA MET A 301 -3.74 -20.28 -7.51
C MET A 301 -3.63 -21.56 -6.69
N LEU A 302 -2.42 -22.12 -6.55
CA LEU A 302 -2.22 -23.37 -5.81
C LEU A 302 -2.40 -23.19 -4.30
N GLN A 303 -2.08 -22.01 -3.78
CA GLN A 303 -2.11 -21.70 -2.36
C GLN A 303 -3.51 -21.20 -1.93
N PHE A 304 -4.13 -20.36 -2.77
CA PHE A 304 -5.41 -19.72 -2.52
C PHE A 304 -6.34 -19.98 -3.73
N PRO A 305 -7.03 -21.14 -3.75
CA PRO A 305 -7.89 -21.50 -4.88
C PRO A 305 -9.06 -20.54 -4.99
N SER A 306 -9.40 -20.17 -6.23
CA SER A 306 -10.45 -19.22 -6.59
C SER A 306 -10.84 -19.43 -8.08
N LEU A 307 -11.83 -18.68 -8.57
CA LEU A 307 -12.26 -18.73 -9.95
C LEU A 307 -11.10 -18.47 -10.93
N TYR A 308 -10.94 -19.37 -11.90
CA TYR A 308 -9.83 -19.39 -12.85
C TYR A 308 -10.30 -19.35 -14.32
N PRO A 309 -9.63 -18.60 -15.21
CA PRO A 309 -8.47 -17.73 -14.95
C PRO A 309 -8.81 -16.40 -14.25
N LYS A 310 -7.87 -15.90 -13.45
CA LYS A 310 -7.91 -14.54 -12.89
C LYS A 310 -7.66 -13.50 -14.01
N PRO A 311 -8.10 -12.24 -13.86
CA PRO A 311 -7.73 -11.15 -14.78
C PRO A 311 -6.21 -10.95 -14.87
N ASN A 312 -5.74 -10.38 -15.99
CA ASN A 312 -4.31 -10.08 -16.16
C ASN A 312 -3.89 -8.83 -15.36
N CYS A 313 -2.58 -8.58 -15.26
CA CYS A 313 -2.08 -7.51 -14.39
C CYS A 313 -2.58 -6.11 -14.80
N HIS A 314 -2.85 -5.86 -16.09
CA HIS A 314 -3.36 -4.57 -16.56
C HIS A 314 -4.84 -4.35 -16.19
N GLU A 315 -5.67 -5.38 -16.32
CA GLU A 315 -7.08 -5.31 -15.93
C GLU A 315 -7.21 -5.09 -14.42
N ILE A 316 -6.40 -5.79 -13.63
CA ILE A 316 -6.37 -5.62 -12.18
C ILE A 316 -5.88 -4.22 -11.81
N ALA A 317 -4.84 -3.73 -12.49
CA ALA A 317 -4.32 -2.38 -12.27
C ALA A 317 -5.41 -1.32 -12.50
N ARG A 318 -6.15 -1.46 -13.61
CA ARG A 318 -7.25 -0.58 -13.99
C ARG A 318 -8.39 -0.62 -12.96
N ALA A 319 -8.77 -1.80 -12.49
CA ALA A 319 -9.80 -1.95 -11.46
C ALA A 319 -9.41 -1.32 -10.12
N TYR A 320 -8.14 -1.47 -9.70
CA TYR A 320 -7.67 -0.90 -8.44
C TYR A 320 -7.62 0.62 -8.39
N LYS A 321 -7.54 1.30 -9.54
CA LYS A 321 -7.48 2.76 -9.63
C LYS A 321 -8.57 3.44 -8.79
N ASN A 322 -9.80 2.91 -8.89
CA ASN A 322 -11.00 3.45 -8.24
C ASN A 322 -11.61 2.50 -7.20
N SER A 323 -10.88 1.47 -6.77
CA SER A 323 -11.34 0.49 -5.79
C SER A 323 -11.21 1.04 -4.36
N HIS A 324 -12.24 0.82 -3.54
CA HIS A 324 -12.31 1.27 -2.14
C HIS A 324 -12.30 0.13 -1.12
N LEU A 325 -12.34 -1.13 -1.57
CA LEU A 325 -12.36 -2.28 -0.67
C LEU A 325 -11.01 -2.39 0.04
N ASN A 326 -11.06 -2.63 1.36
CA ASN A 326 -9.86 -2.97 2.09
C ASN A 326 -9.57 -4.45 1.83
N ILE A 327 -8.38 -4.74 1.32
CA ILE A 327 -7.95 -6.10 0.96
C ILE A 327 -6.62 -6.44 1.63
N ASP A 328 -6.29 -5.87 2.79
CA ASP A 328 -5.05 -6.22 3.51
C ASP A 328 -5.16 -7.52 4.33
N TYR A 329 -5.66 -8.57 3.69
CA TYR A 329 -5.77 -9.94 4.20
C TYR A 329 -5.94 -10.88 3.01
N GLN A 330 -5.93 -12.19 3.25
CA GLN A 330 -6.24 -13.18 2.23
C GLN A 330 -7.40 -14.06 2.66
N ASP A 331 -8.25 -14.40 1.70
CA ASP A 331 -9.25 -15.45 1.83
C ASP A 331 -8.95 -16.59 0.84
N CYS A 332 -9.72 -17.68 0.94
CA CYS A 332 -9.60 -18.80 0.00
C CYS A 332 -10.98 -19.30 -0.44
N PRO A 333 -11.58 -18.61 -1.43
CA PRO A 333 -12.91 -18.95 -1.93
C PRO A 333 -13.09 -20.41 -2.33
N GLY A 334 -12.07 -21.04 -2.93
CA GLY A 334 -12.14 -22.43 -3.35
C GLY A 334 -12.09 -23.46 -2.22
N LYS A 335 -11.91 -23.05 -0.96
CA LYS A 335 -11.97 -23.93 0.23
C LYS A 335 -13.22 -23.70 1.09
N VAL A 336 -14.06 -22.71 0.75
CA VAL A 336 -15.22 -22.31 1.53
C VAL A 336 -16.47 -22.57 0.68
N ASP A 337 -17.32 -23.50 1.10
CA ASP A 337 -18.48 -23.89 0.28
C ASP A 337 -19.64 -22.89 0.36
N PHE A 338 -19.62 -21.98 1.33
CA PHE A 338 -20.72 -21.05 1.55
C PHE A 338 -20.34 -19.67 1.04
N GLU A 339 -20.73 -19.34 -0.20
CA GLU A 339 -20.33 -18.10 -0.86
C GLU A 339 -20.77 -16.84 -0.10
N SER A 340 -21.87 -16.94 0.64
CA SER A 340 -22.36 -15.89 1.52
C SER A 340 -21.38 -15.56 2.65
N VAL A 341 -20.74 -16.57 3.27
CA VAL A 341 -19.75 -16.36 4.34
C VAL A 341 -18.55 -15.58 3.80
N ILE A 342 -18.08 -15.90 2.60
CA ILE A 342 -16.97 -15.19 1.96
C ILE A 342 -17.29 -13.70 1.81
N ASN A 343 -18.48 -13.39 1.27
CA ASN A 343 -18.89 -12.00 1.08
C ASN A 343 -19.03 -11.24 2.41
N VAL A 344 -19.61 -11.88 3.42
CA VAL A 344 -19.73 -11.30 4.77
C VAL A 344 -18.37 -11.05 5.39
N SER A 345 -17.48 -12.04 5.35
CA SER A 345 -16.11 -11.90 5.85
C SER A 345 -15.42 -10.72 5.20
N ARG A 346 -15.54 -10.57 3.87
CA ARG A 346 -14.99 -9.41 3.16
C ARG A 346 -15.56 -8.08 3.60
N LYS A 347 -16.88 -8.00 3.79
CA LYS A 347 -17.57 -6.80 4.31
C LYS A 347 -17.11 -6.44 5.73
N LEU A 348 -17.00 -7.43 6.61
CA LEU A 348 -16.54 -7.24 7.98
C LEU A 348 -15.08 -6.79 8.02
N SER A 349 -14.20 -7.43 7.25
CA SER A 349 -12.78 -7.04 7.13
C SER A 349 -12.61 -5.64 6.54
N HIS A 350 -13.54 -5.19 5.70
CA HIS A 350 -13.56 -3.81 5.21
C HIS A 350 -13.97 -2.80 6.29
N LEU A 351 -14.99 -3.10 7.11
CA LEU A 351 -15.44 -2.21 8.19
C LEU A 351 -14.49 -2.17 9.38
N PHE A 352 -13.86 -3.30 9.68
CA PHE A 352 -12.97 -3.52 10.80
C PHE A 352 -11.63 -4.07 10.31
N PRO A 353 -10.82 -3.22 9.65
CA PRO A 353 -9.51 -3.61 9.16
C PRO A 353 -8.65 -4.19 10.28
N SER A 354 -8.22 -5.42 10.11
CA SER A 354 -7.18 -6.04 10.93
C SER A 354 -6.15 -6.64 9.99
N THR A 355 -4.87 -6.38 10.24
CA THR A 355 -3.79 -7.01 9.48
C THR A 355 -3.73 -8.48 9.88
N ARG A 356 -4.19 -9.35 8.97
CA ARG A 356 -4.16 -10.81 9.15
C ARG A 356 -3.14 -11.42 8.20
N HIS A 357 -2.32 -12.33 8.73
CA HIS A 357 -1.34 -13.09 7.94
C HIS A 357 -1.88 -14.48 7.67
N SER A 358 -2.88 -14.56 6.80
CA SER A 358 -3.53 -15.82 6.43
C SER A 358 -2.55 -16.73 5.70
N THR A 359 -2.54 -18.01 6.08
CA THR A 359 -1.81 -19.07 5.39
C THR A 359 -2.78 -19.92 4.57
N PRO A 360 -2.29 -20.75 3.63
CA PRO A 360 -3.14 -21.70 2.91
C PRO A 360 -3.91 -22.64 3.83
N GLU A 361 -3.38 -22.93 5.02
CA GLU A 361 -4.00 -23.79 6.03
C GLU A 361 -5.04 -23.06 6.89
N SER A 362 -4.84 -21.77 7.19
CA SER A 362 -5.71 -21.00 8.10
C SER A 362 -6.81 -20.19 7.41
N CYS A 363 -6.67 -19.90 6.11
CA CYS A 363 -7.57 -18.99 5.38
C CYS A 363 -9.05 -19.42 5.42
N GLU A 364 -9.34 -20.72 5.43
CA GLU A 364 -10.71 -21.26 5.49
C GLU A 364 -11.33 -20.90 6.84
N PHE A 365 -10.60 -21.20 7.92
CA PHE A 365 -11.00 -20.88 9.28
C PHE A 365 -11.21 -19.38 9.48
N GLU A 366 -10.25 -18.56 9.05
CA GLU A 366 -10.34 -17.10 9.19
C GLU A 366 -11.55 -16.51 8.45
N THR A 367 -11.93 -17.13 7.31
CA THR A 367 -13.10 -16.73 6.53
C THR A 367 -14.40 -17.06 7.27
N TYR A 368 -14.53 -18.27 7.82
CA TYR A 368 -15.70 -18.65 8.62
C TYR A 368 -15.77 -17.90 9.95
N GLN A 369 -14.63 -17.72 10.62
CA GLN A 369 -14.53 -17.09 11.93
C GLN A 369 -15.18 -15.70 11.94
N ALA A 370 -14.90 -14.89 10.92
CA ALA A 370 -15.43 -13.52 10.84
C ALA A 370 -16.96 -13.48 10.96
N PHE A 371 -17.66 -14.43 10.32
CA PHE A 371 -19.11 -14.51 10.40
C PHE A 371 -19.58 -15.29 11.64
N ALA A 372 -18.95 -16.42 11.94
CA ALA A 372 -19.32 -17.29 13.05
C ALA A 372 -19.28 -16.56 14.39
N GLU A 373 -18.25 -15.76 14.66
CA GLU A 373 -18.15 -14.98 15.90
C GLU A 373 -19.26 -13.93 16.03
N THR A 374 -19.77 -13.40 14.91
CA THR A 374 -20.91 -12.48 14.94
C THR A 374 -22.19 -13.20 15.34
N VAL A 375 -22.40 -14.42 14.85
CA VAL A 375 -23.58 -15.24 15.15
C VAL A 375 -23.52 -15.85 16.55
N ILE A 376 -22.37 -16.41 16.94
CA ILE A 376 -22.18 -17.09 18.24
C ILE A 376 -22.38 -16.14 19.41
N ASN A 377 -22.02 -14.87 19.26
CA ASN A 377 -22.16 -13.85 20.30
C ASN A 377 -23.53 -13.14 20.27
N GLU A 378 -24.45 -13.57 19.40
CA GLU A 378 -25.79 -13.01 19.32
C GLU A 378 -26.62 -13.42 20.54
N GLU A 379 -27.33 -12.47 21.15
CA GLU A 379 -28.16 -12.72 22.34
C GLU A 379 -29.53 -13.34 22.00
N ASP A 380 -29.91 -13.34 20.72
CA ASP A 380 -31.17 -13.92 20.23
C ASP A 380 -31.04 -15.44 20.11
N GLU A 381 -31.74 -16.17 20.97
CA GLU A 381 -31.73 -17.65 21.03
C GLU A 381 -32.16 -18.31 19.71
N ASP A 382 -32.87 -17.61 18.83
CA ASP A 382 -33.29 -18.15 17.53
C ASP A 382 -32.18 -18.02 16.45
N ILE A 383 -31.07 -17.35 16.74
CA ILE A 383 -29.92 -17.17 15.84
C ILE A 383 -28.73 -17.94 16.39
N VAL A 384 -28.63 -19.21 15.97
CA VAL A 384 -27.59 -20.12 16.46
C VAL A 384 -26.63 -20.48 15.34
N TRP A 385 -25.35 -20.63 15.67
CA TRP A 385 -24.37 -21.16 14.74
C TRP A 385 -24.66 -22.65 14.46
N PRO A 386 -24.93 -23.04 13.20
CA PRO A 386 -25.55 -24.33 12.89
C PRO A 386 -24.58 -25.51 12.90
N LEU A 387 -23.27 -25.25 12.97
CA LEU A 387 -22.25 -26.29 12.83
C LEU A 387 -21.85 -26.83 14.19
N GLN A 388 -22.26 -28.08 14.45
CA GLN A 388 -22.10 -28.70 15.75
C GLN A 388 -21.73 -30.19 15.61
N PHE A 389 -20.91 -30.67 16.54
CA PHE A 389 -20.71 -32.09 16.79
C PHE A 389 -21.53 -32.49 18.01
N CYS A 390 -22.43 -33.46 17.86
CA CYS A 390 -23.26 -33.97 18.94
C CYS A 390 -22.87 -35.39 19.31
N PHE A 391 -22.87 -35.70 20.61
CA PHE A 391 -22.52 -37.02 21.11
C PHE A 391 -23.28 -37.31 22.40
N LYS A 392 -23.47 -38.60 22.70
CA LYS A 392 -24.03 -39.01 23.99
C LYS A 392 -22.94 -39.01 25.06
N ASN A 393 -23.04 -38.12 26.05
CA ASN A 393 -22.11 -38.13 27.16
C ASN A 393 -22.37 -39.36 28.05
N LEU A 394 -21.36 -40.22 28.20
CA LEU A 394 -21.47 -41.46 28.98
C LEU A 394 -21.65 -41.22 30.48
N ALA A 395 -21.19 -40.07 31.00
CA ALA A 395 -21.30 -39.73 32.42
C ALA A 395 -22.69 -39.19 32.80
N SER A 396 -23.30 -38.35 31.95
CA SER A 396 -24.62 -37.74 32.20
C SER A 396 -25.77 -38.45 31.49
N SER A 397 -25.49 -39.32 30.52
CA SER A 397 -26.47 -39.95 29.61
C SER A 397 -27.28 -38.97 28.74
N VAL A 398 -26.90 -37.70 28.68
CA VAL A 398 -27.53 -36.65 27.87
C VAL A 398 -26.75 -36.45 26.56
N GLU A 399 -27.46 -36.09 25.49
CA GLU A 399 -26.83 -35.66 24.23
C GLU A 399 -26.27 -34.23 24.41
N GLU A 400 -24.96 -34.09 24.25
CA GLU A 400 -24.26 -32.80 24.27
C GLU A 400 -23.84 -32.43 22.85
N CYS A 401 -24.00 -31.15 22.48
CA CYS A 401 -23.59 -30.62 21.19
C CYS A 401 -22.57 -29.49 21.39
N PHE A 402 -21.46 -29.55 20.66
CA PHE A 402 -20.44 -28.50 20.67
C PHE A 402 -20.29 -27.87 19.29
N GLU A 403 -20.35 -26.55 19.27
CA GLU A 403 -20.12 -25.74 18.07
C GLU A 403 -18.68 -25.83 17.61
N PHE A 404 -18.48 -25.79 16.30
CA PHE A 404 -17.16 -25.67 15.69
C PHE A 404 -17.18 -24.70 14.50
N ILE A 405 -16.01 -24.16 14.17
CA ILE A 405 -15.74 -23.33 13.01
C ILE A 405 -14.83 -24.15 12.08
N PRO A 406 -15.22 -24.33 10.80
CA PRO A 406 -14.46 -25.13 9.84
C PRO A 406 -13.06 -24.58 9.60
N GLY A 407 -12.14 -25.46 9.19
CA GLY A 407 -10.76 -25.12 8.90
C GLY A 407 -9.81 -25.23 10.10
N HIS A 408 -8.54 -24.97 9.87
CA HIS A 408 -7.47 -25.14 10.85
C HIS A 408 -7.02 -23.80 11.44
N HIS A 409 -6.85 -23.74 12.77
CA HIS A 409 -6.16 -22.65 13.44
C HIS A 409 -5.48 -23.16 14.72
N PRO A 410 -4.16 -22.99 14.87
CA PRO A 410 -3.40 -23.64 15.94
C PRO A 410 -3.87 -23.24 17.34
N ASP A 411 -4.29 -21.99 17.52
CA ASP A 411 -4.60 -21.46 18.85
C ASP A 411 -6.11 -21.39 19.16
N HIS A 412 -7.01 -21.59 18.20
CA HIS A 412 -8.43 -21.32 18.42
C HIS A 412 -9.19 -22.56 18.93
N PRO A 413 -9.93 -22.49 20.06
CA PRO A 413 -10.56 -23.65 20.71
C PRO A 413 -11.73 -24.24 19.93
N LYS A 414 -12.48 -23.43 19.17
CA LYS A 414 -13.63 -23.90 18.36
C LYS A 414 -13.24 -24.48 17.00
N THR A 415 -11.99 -24.86 16.77
CA THR A 415 -11.60 -25.56 15.53
C THR A 415 -12.14 -26.98 15.51
N GLU A 416 -12.45 -27.52 14.33
CA GLU A 416 -12.90 -28.91 14.16
C GLU A 416 -12.03 -29.91 14.93
N GLU A 417 -10.71 -29.76 14.80
CA GLU A 417 -9.70 -30.64 15.38
C GLU A 417 -9.73 -30.66 16.91
N LYS A 418 -9.89 -29.49 17.54
CA LYS A 418 -9.90 -29.35 19.00
C LYS A 418 -11.24 -29.73 19.61
N VAL A 419 -12.35 -29.38 18.94
CA VAL A 419 -13.69 -29.76 19.40
C VAL A 419 -13.82 -31.28 19.38
N LEU A 420 -13.37 -31.96 18.32
CA LEU A 420 -13.40 -33.41 18.25
C LEU A 420 -12.47 -34.08 19.28
N ALA A 421 -11.27 -33.53 19.50
CA ALA A 421 -10.39 -34.03 20.56
C ALA A 421 -11.04 -33.92 21.95
N LEU A 422 -11.72 -32.81 22.24
CA LEU A 422 -12.47 -32.61 23.48
C LEU A 422 -13.60 -33.65 23.61
N ILE A 423 -14.37 -33.90 22.56
CA ILE A 423 -15.43 -34.91 22.55
C ILE A 423 -14.85 -36.30 22.82
N LEU A 424 -13.77 -36.67 22.12
CA LEU A 424 -13.10 -37.97 22.30
C LEU A 424 -12.54 -38.15 23.72
N SER A 425 -12.10 -37.07 24.37
CA SER A 425 -11.70 -37.12 25.78
C SER A 425 -12.87 -37.53 26.69
N LYS A 426 -14.09 -37.06 26.41
CA LYS A 426 -15.31 -37.39 27.17
C LYS A 426 -15.86 -38.78 26.87
N ILE A 427 -15.83 -39.22 25.61
CA ILE A 427 -16.46 -40.51 25.21
C ILE A 427 -15.51 -41.71 25.17
N LYS A 428 -14.21 -41.50 24.95
CA LYS A 428 -13.21 -42.58 24.82
C LYS A 428 -12.00 -42.42 25.76
N GLY A 429 -11.98 -41.39 26.61
CA GLY A 429 -10.87 -41.14 27.55
C GLY A 429 -9.56 -40.77 26.87
N ALA A 430 -9.63 -40.08 25.71
CA ALA A 430 -8.44 -39.56 25.05
C ALA A 430 -7.68 -38.55 25.93
N SER A 431 -6.36 -38.48 25.76
CA SER A 431 -5.50 -37.50 26.45
C SER A 431 -5.93 -36.07 26.11
N SER A 432 -5.78 -35.14 27.04
CA SER A 432 -5.95 -33.70 26.78
C SER A 432 -4.94 -33.13 25.77
N SER A 433 -3.85 -33.86 25.50
CA SER A 433 -2.84 -33.54 24.49
C SER A 433 -3.13 -34.13 23.11
N GLU A 434 -4.19 -34.93 22.95
CA GLU A 434 -4.56 -35.52 21.67
C GLU A 434 -5.12 -34.44 20.74
N VAL A 435 -4.70 -34.42 19.48
CA VAL A 435 -5.24 -33.51 18.46
C VAL A 435 -5.64 -34.33 17.24
N CYS A 436 -6.86 -34.13 16.76
CA CYS A 436 -7.33 -34.79 15.55
C CYS A 436 -6.71 -34.14 14.30
N LYS A 437 -6.18 -34.95 13.39
CA LYS A 437 -5.58 -34.45 12.14
C LYS A 437 -6.55 -34.62 10.96
N LYS A 438 -6.76 -33.57 10.19
CA LYS A 438 -7.54 -33.63 8.93
C LYS A 438 -6.69 -34.26 7.83
N VAL A 439 -7.21 -35.31 7.18
CA VAL A 439 -6.52 -36.04 6.10
C VAL A 439 -7.50 -36.40 4.99
N SER A 440 -7.04 -36.42 3.74
CA SER A 440 -7.88 -36.88 2.63
C SER A 440 -7.98 -38.40 2.61
N THR A 441 -9.07 -38.91 2.05
CA THR A 441 -9.27 -40.35 1.77
C THR A 441 -8.15 -40.97 0.95
N GLU A 442 -7.50 -40.19 0.09
CA GLU A 442 -6.38 -40.63 -0.76
C GLU A 442 -5.09 -40.87 0.02
N ILE A 443 -4.88 -40.09 1.08
CA ILE A 443 -3.67 -40.11 1.90
C ILE A 443 -3.85 -41.08 3.06
N TYR A 444 -5.06 -41.19 3.60
CA TYR A 444 -5.35 -42.05 4.73
C TYR A 444 -5.16 -43.53 4.40
N ASN A 445 -4.22 -44.19 5.09
CA ASN A 445 -3.96 -45.61 4.93
C ASN A 445 -3.96 -46.34 6.29
N PRO A 446 -5.04 -47.06 6.66
CA PRO A 446 -5.16 -47.68 7.98
C PRO A 446 -4.11 -48.77 8.26
N LEU A 447 -3.37 -49.22 7.25
CA LEU A 447 -2.28 -50.20 7.40
C LEU A 447 -0.99 -49.59 7.95
N LEU A 448 -0.76 -48.28 7.75
CA LEU A 448 0.46 -47.62 8.22
C LEU A 448 0.40 -47.33 9.72
N LEU A 449 1.55 -47.45 10.39
CA LEU A 449 1.70 -47.26 11.83
C LEU A 449 1.26 -45.87 12.29
N GLU A 450 1.45 -44.85 11.45
CA GLU A 450 1.02 -43.49 11.75
C GLU A 450 -0.50 -43.40 11.92
N TYR A 451 -1.30 -44.08 11.10
CA TYR A 451 -2.77 -44.04 11.17
C TYR A 451 -3.38 -45.02 12.20
N LYS A 452 -2.59 -45.99 12.69
CA LYS A 452 -3.02 -46.91 13.75
C LYS A 452 -3.11 -46.24 15.12
N ASN A 453 -2.32 -45.19 15.35
CA ASN A 453 -2.28 -44.45 16.61
C ASN A 453 -2.65 -42.98 16.35
N GLY A 454 -3.64 -42.48 17.07
CA GLY A 454 -4.05 -41.06 16.99
C GLY A 454 -5.50 -40.86 16.58
N CYS A 455 -5.90 -39.59 16.40
CA CYS A 455 -7.20 -39.20 15.86
C CYS A 455 -7.07 -38.62 14.45
N TYR A 456 -7.93 -39.06 13.52
CA TYR A 456 -7.93 -38.65 12.12
C TYR A 456 -9.34 -38.31 11.65
N ILE A 457 -9.48 -37.14 11.02
CA ILE A 457 -10.71 -36.66 10.37
C ILE A 457 -10.51 -36.91 8.88
N VAL A 458 -11.11 -37.99 8.37
CA VAL A 458 -10.93 -38.42 6.98
C VAL A 458 -12.03 -37.82 6.12
N ILE A 459 -11.64 -37.07 5.10
CA ILE A 459 -12.56 -36.38 4.18
C ILE A 459 -12.32 -36.80 2.74
N ASP A 460 -13.39 -37.04 1.99
CA ASP A 460 -13.33 -37.31 0.55
C ASP A 460 -13.21 -36.01 -0.26
N SER A 461 -11.99 -35.48 -0.34
CA SER A 461 -11.67 -34.24 -1.05
C SER A 461 -11.93 -34.29 -2.57
N LYS A 462 -12.25 -35.46 -3.13
CA LYS A 462 -12.64 -35.60 -4.54
C LYS A 462 -14.14 -35.42 -4.76
N LYS A 463 -14.96 -35.72 -3.75
CA LYS A 463 -16.43 -35.71 -3.88
C LYS A 463 -17.08 -34.49 -3.27
N CYS A 464 -16.41 -33.84 -2.33
CA CYS A 464 -16.94 -32.68 -1.64
C CYS A 464 -15.79 -31.80 -1.13
N ASN A 465 -16.08 -30.53 -0.88
CA ASN A 465 -15.24 -29.61 -0.12
C ASN A 465 -15.99 -29.19 1.15
N GLY A 466 -15.24 -28.63 2.12
CA GLY A 466 -15.73 -27.98 3.34
C GLY A 466 -16.79 -28.74 4.15
N ILE A 467 -17.96 -28.12 4.32
CA ILE A 467 -19.00 -28.44 5.31
C ILE A 467 -20.00 -29.46 4.80
N ASN A 468 -20.21 -29.51 3.48
CA ASN A 468 -21.08 -30.52 2.88
C ASN A 468 -20.41 -31.90 2.80
N CYS A 469 -19.16 -32.00 3.24
CA CYS A 469 -18.47 -33.26 3.50
C CYS A 469 -18.79 -33.78 4.90
N GLN A 470 -19.55 -34.86 5.00
CA GLN A 470 -19.61 -35.61 6.26
C GLN A 470 -18.24 -36.29 6.51
N PRO A 471 -17.50 -35.89 7.56
CA PRO A 471 -16.20 -36.49 7.84
C PRO A 471 -16.36 -37.87 8.48
N ILE A 472 -15.45 -38.80 8.16
CA ILE A 472 -15.33 -40.07 8.89
C ILE A 472 -14.23 -39.91 9.93
N ILE A 473 -14.57 -40.13 11.19
CA ILE A 473 -13.65 -39.93 12.31
C ILE A 473 -13.05 -41.28 12.69
N TYR A 474 -11.73 -41.39 12.67
CA TYR A 474 -11.00 -42.56 13.16
C TYR A 474 -10.23 -42.20 14.44
N TYR A 475 -10.32 -43.06 15.45
CA TYR A 475 -9.51 -42.97 16.66
C TYR A 475 -8.84 -44.31 16.94
N LYS A 476 -7.51 -44.31 17.04
CA LYS A 476 -6.68 -45.51 17.26
C LYS A 476 -7.02 -46.64 16.26
N GLY A 477 -7.15 -46.27 14.98
CA GLY A 477 -7.47 -47.17 13.87
C GLY A 477 -8.93 -47.69 13.84
N LYS A 478 -9.82 -47.21 14.72
CA LYS A 478 -11.24 -47.58 14.73
C LYS A 478 -12.11 -46.40 14.33
N GLU A 479 -13.09 -46.66 13.46
CA GLU A 479 -14.11 -45.68 13.11
C GLU A 479 -14.99 -45.35 14.32
N ILE A 480 -15.32 -44.07 14.48
CA ILE A 480 -16.17 -43.54 15.54
C ILE A 480 -17.51 -43.15 14.95
N THR A 481 -18.53 -43.95 15.25
CA THR A 481 -19.92 -43.72 14.79
C THR A 481 -20.79 -43.01 15.84
N ASP A 482 -20.26 -42.82 17.06
CA ASP A 482 -21.00 -42.26 18.20
C ASP A 482 -21.09 -40.73 18.19
N ILE A 483 -20.51 -40.07 17.17
CA ILE A 483 -20.50 -38.62 16.99
C ILE A 483 -21.35 -38.30 15.77
N LYS A 484 -22.38 -37.46 15.95
CA LYS A 484 -23.22 -36.93 14.88
C LYS A 484 -22.69 -35.58 14.43
N TYR A 485 -22.58 -35.41 13.12
CA TYR A 485 -22.24 -34.14 12.48
C TYR A 485 -23.52 -33.41 12.09
N LEU A 486 -23.76 -32.23 12.67
CA LEU A 486 -24.87 -31.35 12.29
C LEU A 486 -24.33 -30.21 11.41
N SER A 487 -24.91 -30.06 10.22
CA SER A 487 -24.40 -29.16 9.18
C SER A 487 -25.49 -28.43 8.39
N ASP A 488 -26.63 -28.12 9.03
CA ASP A 488 -27.72 -27.42 8.36
C ASP A 488 -27.47 -25.90 8.32
N ILE A 489 -26.60 -25.48 7.40
CA ILE A 489 -26.38 -24.04 7.17
C ILE A 489 -27.55 -23.48 6.38
N SER A 490 -28.47 -22.81 7.08
CA SER A 490 -29.58 -22.08 6.46
C SER A 490 -29.51 -20.57 6.70
N PHE A 491 -28.33 -19.95 6.54
CA PHE A 491 -28.23 -18.48 6.56
C PHE A 491 -28.59 -17.90 5.19
N GLU A 492 -29.80 -17.39 5.09
CA GLU A 492 -30.23 -16.65 3.91
C GLU A 492 -29.50 -15.30 3.86
N TYR A 493 -28.85 -14.99 2.74
CA TYR A 493 -28.09 -13.74 2.62
C TYR A 493 -29.04 -12.51 2.60
N PHE A 494 -30.15 -12.63 1.87
CA PHE A 494 -31.30 -11.72 1.91
C PHE A 494 -32.55 -12.52 2.31
N PRO A 495 -33.52 -11.88 2.95
CA PRO A 495 -34.71 -12.58 3.44
C PRO A 495 -35.59 -13.07 2.28
N ILE A 496 -35.88 -14.37 2.24
CA ILE A 496 -36.77 -14.95 1.21
C ILE A 496 -38.24 -14.98 1.64
N ASN A 497 -38.52 -14.84 2.93
CA ASN A 497 -39.87 -14.69 3.46
C ASN A 497 -39.91 -13.82 4.74
N TYR A 498 -41.10 -13.33 5.11
CA TYR A 498 -41.26 -12.40 6.24
C TYR A 498 -40.97 -13.07 7.58
N LEU A 499 -41.24 -14.38 7.69
CA LEU A 499 -41.01 -15.14 8.92
C LEU A 499 -39.52 -15.30 9.22
N LYS A 500 -38.70 -15.44 8.18
CA LYS A 500 -37.24 -15.60 8.27
C LYS A 500 -36.47 -14.30 8.15
N GLU A 501 -37.15 -13.14 8.09
CA GLU A 501 -36.52 -11.87 7.80
C GLU A 501 -35.40 -11.52 8.79
N LYS A 502 -35.65 -11.75 10.09
CA LYS A 502 -34.68 -11.49 11.16
C LYS A 502 -33.42 -12.36 11.08
N HIS A 503 -33.51 -13.54 10.47
CA HIS A 503 -32.40 -14.50 10.34
C HIS A 503 -31.51 -14.22 9.12
N SER A 504 -31.88 -13.26 8.28
CA SER A 504 -31.04 -12.92 7.13
C SER A 504 -29.72 -12.31 7.58
N VAL A 505 -28.64 -12.70 6.90
CA VAL A 505 -27.29 -12.17 7.14
C VAL A 505 -27.28 -10.65 7.14
N ASN A 506 -28.00 -10.03 6.20
CA ASN A 506 -28.11 -8.58 6.12
C ASN A 506 -28.66 -7.94 7.41
N ASN A 507 -29.69 -8.54 8.00
CA ASN A 507 -30.32 -8.01 9.22
C ASN A 507 -29.47 -8.28 10.46
N ILE A 508 -28.81 -9.44 10.54
CA ILE A 508 -27.82 -9.74 11.60
C ILE A 508 -26.71 -8.68 11.60
N LEU A 509 -26.15 -8.36 10.43
CA LEU A 509 -25.11 -7.33 10.32
C LEU A 509 -25.61 -5.93 10.72
N LYS A 510 -26.85 -5.58 10.35
CA LYS A 510 -27.45 -4.29 10.70
C LYS A 510 -27.74 -4.14 12.19
N LYS A 511 -28.06 -5.24 12.87
CA LYS A 511 -28.28 -5.28 14.32
C LYS A 511 -26.96 -5.14 15.09
N ASN A 512 -25.93 -5.90 14.69
CA ASN A 512 -24.68 -6.00 15.44
C ASN A 512 -23.67 -4.88 15.16
N PHE A 513 -23.79 -4.17 14.03
CA PHE A 513 -22.84 -3.16 13.65
C PHE A 513 -23.49 -1.82 13.31
N PRO A 514 -22.84 -0.68 13.63
CA PRO A 514 -23.33 0.64 13.28
C PRO A 514 -23.10 0.91 11.78
N ILE A 515 -23.92 0.29 10.93
CA ILE A 515 -23.84 0.37 9.48
C ILE A 515 -25.05 1.09 8.88
N LEU A 516 -24.83 1.72 7.74
CA LEU A 516 -25.87 2.32 6.92
C LEU A 516 -25.94 1.60 5.58
N ILE A 517 -27.18 1.30 5.18
CA ILE A 517 -27.50 0.52 3.99
C ILE A 517 -28.48 1.32 3.13
N ASN A 518 -28.14 1.53 1.85
CA ASN A 518 -28.94 2.32 0.91
C ASN A 518 -29.19 1.50 -0.36
N ARG A 519 -30.44 1.45 -0.86
CA ARG A 519 -30.75 0.74 -2.11
C ARG A 519 -30.12 1.44 -3.32
N ILE A 520 -29.57 0.65 -4.24
CA ILE A 520 -28.98 1.13 -5.50
C ILE A 520 -29.77 0.54 -6.66
N TYR A 521 -30.74 1.27 -7.20
CA TYR A 521 -31.62 0.78 -8.27
C TYR A 521 -31.22 1.23 -9.67
N ASP A 522 -30.31 2.18 -9.79
CA ASP A 522 -29.81 2.63 -11.08
C ASP A 522 -28.35 3.10 -11.02
N LEU A 523 -27.79 3.36 -12.20
CA LEU A 523 -26.41 3.77 -12.42
C LEU A 523 -26.09 5.16 -11.87
N ASN A 524 -27.06 6.09 -11.85
CA ASN A 524 -26.84 7.44 -11.34
C ASN A 524 -26.70 7.41 -9.83
N ILE A 525 -27.50 6.59 -9.15
CA ILE A 525 -27.42 6.40 -7.71
C ILE A 525 -26.13 5.69 -7.32
N LEU A 526 -25.69 4.69 -8.10
CA LEU A 526 -24.38 4.08 -7.89
C LEU A 526 -23.25 5.12 -7.93
N LYS A 527 -23.26 6.00 -8.95
CA LYS A 527 -22.24 7.06 -9.08
C LYS A 527 -22.31 8.06 -7.92
N ASN A 528 -23.50 8.52 -7.58
CA ASN A 528 -23.70 9.45 -6.48
C ASN A 528 -23.28 8.85 -5.14
N TYR A 529 -23.59 7.56 -4.92
CA TYR A 529 -23.18 6.83 -3.73
C TYR A 529 -21.66 6.86 -3.55
N PHE A 530 -20.89 6.50 -4.57
CA PHE A 530 -19.42 6.53 -4.50
C PHE A 530 -18.85 7.95 -4.39
N LYS A 531 -19.53 8.95 -4.97
CA LYS A 531 -19.13 10.36 -4.84
C LYS A 531 -19.33 10.90 -3.42
N GLU A 532 -20.45 10.54 -2.79
CA GLU A 532 -20.82 10.98 -1.44
C GLU A 532 -20.12 10.16 -0.35
N ASN A 533 -19.76 8.91 -0.64
CA ASN A 533 -19.21 7.95 0.32
C ASN A 533 -17.91 7.35 -0.23
N PRO A 534 -16.78 8.06 -0.14
CA PRO A 534 -15.50 7.64 -0.74
C PRO A 534 -14.88 6.39 -0.09
N THR A 535 -15.37 5.97 1.07
CA THR A 535 -14.98 4.73 1.75
C THR A 535 -16.06 3.65 1.69
N GLY A 536 -17.19 3.93 1.05
CA GLY A 536 -18.30 2.98 0.94
C GLY A 536 -18.06 1.92 -0.13
N ILE A 537 -18.72 0.78 0.03
CA ILE A 537 -18.78 -0.30 -0.96
C ILE A 537 -20.24 -0.61 -1.29
N ILE A 538 -20.49 -1.26 -2.41
CA ILE A 538 -21.82 -1.77 -2.77
C ILE A 538 -21.74 -3.30 -2.76
N TYR A 539 -22.80 -3.97 -2.34
CA TYR A 539 -22.88 -5.43 -2.38
C TYR A 539 -24.26 -5.87 -2.86
N GLY A 540 -24.33 -7.10 -3.35
CA GLY A 540 -25.61 -7.71 -3.72
C GLY A 540 -25.52 -9.18 -4.06
N ILE A 541 -26.64 -9.74 -4.52
CA ILE A 541 -26.74 -11.08 -5.11
C ILE A 541 -27.34 -10.95 -6.49
N GLY A 542 -26.77 -11.68 -7.46
CA GLY A 542 -27.32 -11.80 -8.80
C GLY A 542 -27.05 -13.18 -9.37
N CYS A 543 -27.58 -13.45 -10.56
CA CYS A 543 -27.33 -14.70 -11.28
C CYS A 543 -25.90 -14.74 -11.83
N VAL A 544 -25.11 -15.75 -11.45
CA VAL A 544 -23.70 -15.87 -11.88
C VAL A 544 -23.56 -16.00 -13.39
N GLN A 545 -24.53 -16.60 -14.07
CA GLN A 545 -24.60 -16.74 -15.53
C GLN A 545 -24.66 -15.39 -16.24
N ASP A 546 -25.28 -14.38 -15.61
CA ASP A 546 -25.39 -13.02 -16.15
C ASP A 546 -24.16 -12.17 -15.82
N ILE A 547 -23.59 -12.34 -14.61
CA ILE A 547 -22.39 -11.61 -14.17
C ILE A 547 -21.15 -12.10 -14.92
N LEU A 548 -21.02 -13.42 -15.11
CA LEU A 548 -19.83 -14.10 -15.64
C LEU A 548 -20.18 -15.10 -16.76
N PRO A 549 -20.80 -14.65 -17.86
CA PRO A 549 -21.28 -15.52 -18.95
C PRO A 549 -20.16 -16.28 -19.68
N GLN A 550 -18.91 -15.84 -19.56
CA GLN A 550 -17.74 -16.54 -20.07
C GLN A 550 -17.38 -17.81 -19.26
N PHE A 551 -17.75 -17.86 -17.99
CA PHE A 551 -17.49 -18.98 -17.08
C PHE A 551 -18.71 -19.87 -16.88
N PHE A 552 -19.90 -19.27 -16.81
CA PHE A 552 -21.14 -19.95 -16.50
C PHE A 552 -22.13 -19.76 -17.65
N LYS A 553 -22.53 -20.85 -18.29
CA LYS A 553 -23.50 -20.83 -19.39
C LYS A 553 -24.89 -21.09 -18.86
N THR A 554 -25.87 -20.34 -19.36
CA THR A 554 -27.29 -20.64 -19.17
C THR A 554 -27.64 -21.94 -19.86
N LYS A 555 -28.22 -22.89 -19.11
CA LYS A 555 -28.67 -24.18 -19.66
C LYS A 555 -30.16 -24.18 -20.03
N ALA A 556 -30.94 -23.30 -19.40
CA ALA A 556 -32.38 -23.19 -19.59
C ALA A 556 -32.85 -21.72 -19.47
N LEU A 557 -34.09 -21.46 -19.88
CA LEU A 557 -34.78 -20.21 -19.58
C LEU A 557 -34.90 -20.07 -18.04
N HIS A 558 -34.59 -18.90 -17.49
CA HIS A 558 -34.57 -18.64 -16.04
C HIS A 558 -33.53 -19.42 -15.22
N ASP A 559 -32.48 -19.94 -15.85
CA ASP A 559 -31.35 -20.56 -15.15
C ASP A 559 -30.54 -19.50 -14.39
N CYS A 560 -30.64 -19.51 -13.06
CA CYS A 560 -29.97 -18.57 -12.18
C CYS A 560 -29.35 -19.30 -11.00
N SER A 561 -28.02 -19.26 -10.91
CA SER A 561 -27.31 -19.66 -9.69
C SER A 561 -26.92 -18.39 -8.93
N PRO A 562 -27.50 -18.15 -7.74
CA PRO A 562 -27.25 -16.93 -6.99
C PRO A 562 -25.79 -16.86 -6.54
N ILE A 563 -25.15 -15.73 -6.79
CA ILE A 563 -23.80 -15.45 -6.31
C ILE A 563 -23.77 -14.08 -5.60
N PRO A 564 -23.32 -14.03 -4.33
CA PRO A 564 -23.04 -12.76 -3.68
C PRO A 564 -21.80 -12.09 -4.30
N PHE A 565 -21.82 -10.77 -4.42
CA PHE A 565 -20.71 -9.99 -4.95
C PHE A 565 -20.57 -8.63 -4.27
N ILE A 566 -19.38 -8.06 -4.37
CA ILE A 566 -19.06 -6.69 -3.93
C ILE A 566 -18.65 -5.88 -5.16
N ILE A 567 -19.19 -4.67 -5.28
CA ILE A 567 -18.70 -3.62 -6.17
C ILE A 567 -17.96 -2.61 -5.30
N ASP A 568 -16.67 -2.42 -5.58
CA ASP A 568 -15.81 -1.56 -4.78
C ASP A 568 -15.33 -0.31 -5.52
N GLY A 569 -15.75 -0.13 -6.77
CA GLY A 569 -15.40 1.04 -7.58
C GLY A 569 -16.03 0.98 -8.96
N TYR A 570 -15.86 2.05 -9.74
CA TYR A 570 -16.26 2.08 -11.15
C TYR A 570 -15.24 2.83 -11.99
N ASP A 571 -15.16 2.49 -13.28
CA ASP A 571 -14.36 3.16 -14.29
C ASP A 571 -15.26 3.64 -15.43
N LYS A 572 -15.08 4.90 -15.82
CA LYS A 572 -15.86 5.54 -16.89
C LYS A 572 -15.02 5.50 -18.16
N ASN A 573 -15.26 4.49 -18.99
CA ASN A 573 -14.73 4.48 -20.35
C ASN A 573 -15.71 5.18 -21.30
N GLN A 574 -15.22 5.68 -22.44
CA GLN A 574 -15.91 6.65 -23.30
C GLN A 574 -17.36 6.28 -23.73
N GLU A 575 -17.75 5.00 -23.70
CA GLU A 575 -19.12 4.55 -24.04
C GLU A 575 -19.81 3.67 -22.97
N ASN A 576 -19.05 2.97 -22.10
CA ASN A 576 -19.58 2.01 -21.12
C ASN A 576 -19.04 2.25 -19.71
N ILE A 577 -19.83 1.88 -18.70
CA ILE A 577 -19.41 1.95 -17.30
C ILE A 577 -19.09 0.56 -16.79
N LEU A 578 -17.81 0.38 -16.46
CA LEU A 578 -17.28 -0.84 -15.89
C LEU A 578 -17.23 -0.71 -14.37
N LEU A 579 -17.67 -1.74 -13.68
CA LEU A 579 -17.62 -1.84 -12.23
C LEU A 579 -16.46 -2.75 -11.83
N SER A 580 -15.71 -2.37 -10.79
CA SER A 580 -14.74 -3.25 -10.15
C SER A 580 -15.47 -4.19 -9.21
N ILE A 581 -15.46 -5.48 -9.55
CA ILE A 581 -16.29 -6.51 -8.91
C ILE A 581 -15.45 -7.65 -8.36
N ARG A 582 -15.89 -8.14 -7.21
CA ARG A 582 -15.44 -9.37 -6.58
C ARG A 582 -16.65 -10.22 -6.27
N THR A 583 -16.84 -11.28 -7.04
CA THR A 583 -17.80 -12.32 -6.65
C THR A 583 -17.23 -13.11 -5.48
N SER A 584 -18.08 -13.79 -4.72
CA SER A 584 -17.62 -14.64 -3.61
C SER A 584 -16.67 -15.76 -4.04
N ILE A 585 -16.67 -16.15 -5.32
CA ILE A 585 -15.75 -17.16 -5.88
C ILE A 585 -14.46 -16.57 -6.46
N ASP A 586 -14.39 -15.26 -6.67
CA ASP A 586 -13.20 -14.59 -7.19
C ASP A 586 -12.11 -14.41 -6.14
N ASP A 587 -10.86 -14.37 -6.59
CA ASP A 587 -9.70 -13.98 -5.78
C ASP A 587 -9.85 -12.54 -5.25
N LEU A 588 -9.67 -12.37 -3.94
CA LEU A 588 -9.79 -11.07 -3.27
C LEU A 588 -8.83 -10.00 -3.83
N HIS A 589 -7.68 -10.40 -4.37
CA HIS A 589 -6.69 -9.47 -4.93
C HIS A 589 -6.78 -9.39 -6.46
N SER A 590 -7.80 -9.93 -7.12
CA SER A 590 -7.88 -9.93 -8.58
C SER A 590 -9.29 -9.53 -9.04
N PRO A 591 -9.67 -8.25 -8.84
CA PRO A 591 -10.99 -7.77 -9.21
C PRO A 591 -11.21 -7.89 -10.71
N ARG A 592 -12.46 -8.13 -11.09
CA ARG A 592 -12.90 -8.12 -12.49
C ARG A 592 -13.56 -6.79 -12.81
N LEU A 593 -13.39 -6.33 -14.04
CA LEU A 593 -14.16 -5.23 -14.59
C LEU A 593 -15.36 -5.80 -15.34
N ILE A 594 -16.56 -5.46 -14.87
CA ILE A 594 -17.82 -5.98 -15.44
C ILE A 594 -18.73 -4.80 -15.79
N ASP A 595 -19.36 -4.87 -16.95
CA ASP A 595 -20.30 -3.82 -17.39
C ASP A 595 -21.50 -3.71 -16.46
N TRP A 596 -21.94 -2.48 -16.17
CA TRP A 596 -23.13 -2.22 -15.36
C TRP A 596 -24.36 -3.00 -15.82
N ASN A 597 -24.56 -3.16 -17.13
CA ASN A 597 -25.73 -3.84 -17.67
C ASN A 597 -25.78 -5.31 -17.25
N PHE A 598 -24.63 -6.00 -17.19
CA PHE A 598 -24.57 -7.38 -16.70
C PHE A 598 -24.99 -7.48 -15.24
N ILE A 599 -24.57 -6.52 -14.41
CA ILE A 599 -24.93 -6.50 -12.99
C ILE A 599 -26.39 -6.16 -12.79
N PHE A 600 -26.89 -5.15 -13.49
CA PHE A 600 -28.29 -4.78 -13.42
C PHE A 600 -29.20 -5.94 -13.82
N ASN A 601 -28.89 -6.60 -14.94
CA ASN A 601 -29.64 -7.77 -15.41
C ASN A 601 -29.54 -8.94 -14.42
N ALA A 602 -28.35 -9.23 -13.90
CA ALA A 602 -28.15 -10.30 -12.92
C ALA A 602 -28.97 -10.10 -11.64
N VAL A 603 -29.05 -8.86 -11.14
CA VAL A 603 -29.86 -8.52 -9.96
C VAL A 603 -31.35 -8.55 -10.30
N SER A 604 -31.75 -8.04 -11.47
CA SER A 604 -33.16 -8.06 -11.91
C SER A 604 -33.68 -9.48 -12.09
N ASN A 605 -32.94 -10.33 -12.79
CA ASN A 605 -33.31 -11.73 -13.01
C ASN A 605 -33.35 -12.50 -11.70
N PHE A 606 -32.40 -12.25 -10.80
CA PHE A 606 -32.43 -12.88 -9.47
C PHE A 606 -33.66 -12.45 -8.67
N LYS A 607 -33.99 -11.15 -8.69
CA LYS A 607 -35.17 -10.59 -8.04
C LYS A 607 -36.46 -11.28 -8.48
N GLU A 608 -36.66 -11.48 -9.79
CA GLU A 608 -37.85 -12.16 -10.34
C GLU A 608 -38.02 -13.60 -9.85
N LEU A 609 -36.93 -14.25 -9.45
CA LEU A 609 -36.91 -15.62 -8.93
C LEU A 609 -37.07 -15.69 -7.41
N GLN A 610 -37.00 -14.55 -6.72
CA GLN A 610 -37.17 -14.49 -5.26
C GLN A 610 -38.66 -14.39 -4.89
N PRO A 611 -39.15 -15.16 -3.90
CA PRO A 611 -40.56 -15.09 -3.47
C PRO A 611 -41.00 -13.70 -3.00
N MET A 612 -40.05 -12.87 -2.56
CA MET A 612 -40.28 -11.54 -2.02
C MET A 612 -40.15 -10.41 -3.05
N ASP A 613 -39.77 -10.70 -4.29
CA ASP A 613 -39.49 -9.68 -5.32
C ASP A 613 -38.53 -8.58 -4.81
N THR A 614 -37.55 -8.95 -3.98
CA THR A 614 -36.66 -8.01 -3.31
C THR A 614 -35.48 -7.63 -4.18
N TRP A 615 -35.30 -6.32 -4.38
CA TRP A 615 -34.10 -5.79 -5.02
C TRP A 615 -32.89 -5.98 -4.11
N THR A 616 -31.83 -6.62 -4.62
CA THR A 616 -30.72 -7.12 -3.81
C THR A 616 -29.41 -6.31 -3.94
N LEU A 617 -29.44 -5.10 -4.51
CA LEU A 617 -28.25 -4.25 -4.63
C LEU A 617 -28.28 -3.07 -3.65
N TYR A 618 -27.28 -3.00 -2.77
CA TYR A 618 -27.23 -2.03 -1.69
C TYR A 618 -25.82 -1.45 -1.48
N GLY A 619 -25.75 -0.13 -1.28
CA GLY A 619 -24.59 0.55 -0.71
C GLY A 619 -24.45 0.23 0.77
N PHE A 620 -23.22 0.16 1.24
CA PHE A 620 -22.82 -0.30 2.56
C PHE A 620 -21.66 0.53 3.10
N ARG A 621 -21.89 1.20 4.22
CA ARG A 621 -20.87 2.02 4.88
C ARG A 621 -21.00 1.98 6.39
N LYS A 622 -19.92 2.33 7.07
CA LYS A 622 -19.94 2.64 8.50
C LYS A 622 -20.77 3.92 8.74
N LYS A 623 -21.53 3.95 9.83
CA LYS A 623 -22.38 5.07 10.23
C LYS A 623 -21.56 6.34 10.47
#